data_AF-A0A357V9F3-F1
#
_entry.id   AF-A0A357V9F3-F1
#
_cell.length_a   1.000
_cell.length_b   1.000
_cell.length_c   1.000
_cell.angle_alpha   90.00
_cell.angle_beta   90.00
_cell.angle_gamma   90.00
#
_symmetry.space_group_name_H-M   'P 1'
#
loop_
_entity.id
_entity.type
_entity.pdbx_description
1 polymer ?
#
loop_
_entity_poly.entity_id
_entity_poly.type
_entity_poly.pdbx_seq_one_letter_code
_entity_poly.pdbx_strand_id
1 'polypeptide(L)'
;MSPDSTHTEQTLPAGAQSDGRVAAEDLPAPYDGPRPQDALPELFIQDGYANDDPRLWVPLAPGRWSRPLCLNVSNGYWVHLTKVVGGGLLSRHRHPAPVHGFVIKGRWRYLERDWIAEAGSYLYEPPGDIHTLVVEPDCDEMITLFHNSGALIYCDADGNTVGTTDVFDRVDACRKHFTEVGLGADYVERFIR
;
A
#
# COMPACT_ATOMS: atom_id res chain seq x y z
N MET A 1 23.38 33.97 4.27
CA MET A 1 21.96 33.67 4.55
C MET A 1 21.14 34.37 3.48
N SER A 2 20.50 33.62 2.59
CA SER A 2 19.33 34.07 1.84
C SER A 2 18.59 32.83 1.32
N PRO A 3 17.42 32.50 1.87
CA PRO A 3 16.38 31.85 1.10
C PRO A 3 15.34 32.92 0.78
N ASP A 4 15.38 33.42 -0.46
CA ASP A 4 14.26 34.16 -1.03
C ASP A 4 13.43 33.15 -1.82
N SER A 5 12.78 32.23 -1.10
CA SER A 5 11.76 31.35 -1.67
C SER A 5 10.44 32.12 -1.66
N THR A 6 10.18 32.83 -2.75
CA THR A 6 8.88 33.39 -3.05
C THR A 6 7.91 32.24 -3.30
N HIS A 7 7.30 31.73 -2.23
CA HIS A 7 6.06 30.98 -2.34
C HIS A 7 5.00 31.99 -2.82
N THR A 8 4.72 31.98 -4.12
CA THR A 8 3.55 32.68 -4.65
C THR A 8 2.32 32.07 -3.99
N GLU A 9 1.68 32.84 -3.12
CA GLU A 9 0.43 32.47 -2.47
C GLU A 9 -0.59 32.17 -3.58
N GLN A 10 -1.03 30.90 -3.68
CA GLN A 10 -2.05 30.50 -4.64
C GLN A 10 -3.33 31.25 -4.29
N THR A 11 -3.60 32.30 -5.06
CA THR A 11 -4.83 33.09 -4.91
C THR A 11 -6.00 32.18 -5.26
N LEU A 12 -7.00 32.11 -4.38
CA LEU A 12 -8.21 31.32 -4.63
C LEU A 12 -8.79 31.67 -6.01
N PRO A 13 -9.21 30.68 -6.80
CA PRO A 13 -9.83 30.95 -8.09
C PRO A 13 -11.04 31.87 -7.89
N ALA A 14 -11.22 32.82 -8.80
CA ALA A 14 -12.40 33.68 -8.80
C ALA A 14 -13.66 32.78 -8.85
N GLY A 15 -14.56 32.90 -7.86
CA GLY A 15 -15.75 32.06 -7.73
C GLY A 15 -15.72 31.03 -6.59
N ALA A 16 -14.59 30.89 -5.87
CA ALA A 16 -14.51 30.03 -4.70
C ALA A 16 -15.55 30.42 -3.63
N GLN A 17 -16.41 29.48 -3.25
CA GLN A 17 -17.36 29.64 -2.16
C GLN A 17 -16.61 29.75 -0.82
N SER A 18 -17.25 30.34 0.19
CA SER A 18 -16.62 30.53 1.52
C SER A 18 -16.27 29.22 2.24
N ASP A 19 -16.77 28.08 1.75
CA ASP A 19 -16.44 26.74 2.23
C ASP A 19 -15.30 26.07 1.44
N GLY A 20 -14.66 26.80 0.51
CA GLY A 20 -13.52 26.35 -0.29
C GLY A 20 -13.89 25.56 -1.54
N ARG A 21 -15.18 25.43 -1.88
CA ARG A 21 -15.62 24.71 -3.09
C ARG A 21 -15.60 25.62 -4.32
N VAL A 22 -15.32 25.01 -5.47
CA VAL A 22 -15.36 25.65 -6.79
C VAL A 22 -16.47 24.98 -7.60
N ALA A 23 -17.30 25.77 -8.28
CA ALA A 23 -18.34 25.23 -9.16
C ALA A 23 -17.70 24.53 -10.37
N ALA A 24 -18.39 23.57 -10.98
CA ALA A 24 -17.83 22.78 -12.08
C ALA A 24 -17.50 23.67 -13.30
N GLU A 25 -18.32 24.69 -13.53
CA GLU A 25 -18.15 25.72 -14.55
C GLU A 25 -16.94 26.64 -14.32
N ASP A 26 -16.48 26.76 -13.07
CA ASP A 26 -15.36 27.61 -12.66
C ASP A 26 -14.02 26.83 -12.60
N LEU A 27 -14.02 25.54 -12.97
CA LEU A 27 -12.80 24.74 -13.03
C LEU A 27 -11.88 25.25 -14.15
N PRO A 28 -10.55 25.30 -13.91
CA PRO A 28 -9.61 25.66 -14.97
C PRO A 28 -9.65 24.62 -16.10
N ALA A 29 -9.33 25.08 -17.32
CA ALA A 29 -9.11 24.17 -18.43
C ALA A 29 -8.00 23.15 -18.09
N PRO A 30 -8.12 21.89 -18.54
CA PRO A 30 -7.09 20.88 -18.30
C PRO A 30 -5.77 21.27 -18.99
N TYR A 31 -4.65 20.91 -18.38
CA TYR A 31 -3.34 21.06 -19.02
C TYR A 31 -3.24 20.14 -20.24
N ASP A 32 -2.97 20.72 -21.41
CA ASP A 32 -2.84 20.03 -22.69
C ASP A 32 -1.43 20.13 -23.30
N GLY A 33 -0.48 20.70 -22.55
CA GLY A 33 0.90 20.87 -22.98
C GLY A 33 1.73 19.58 -22.97
N PRO A 34 3.01 19.65 -23.37
CA PRO A 34 3.88 18.49 -23.46
C PRO A 34 4.08 17.84 -22.09
N ARG A 35 4.16 16.51 -22.08
CA ARG A 35 4.58 15.70 -20.92
C ARG A 35 6.08 15.39 -21.04
N PRO A 36 6.78 15.08 -19.94
CA PRO A 36 8.15 14.60 -20.01
C PRO A 36 8.25 13.35 -20.89
N GLN A 37 9.27 13.31 -21.75
CA GLN A 37 9.43 12.30 -22.82
C GLN A 37 9.37 10.85 -22.31
N ASP A 38 9.95 10.60 -21.14
CA ASP A 38 10.08 9.26 -20.55
C ASP A 38 9.23 9.10 -19.28
N ALA A 39 8.19 9.93 -19.10
CA ALA A 39 7.28 9.81 -17.97
C ALA A 39 6.56 8.46 -18.00
N LEU A 40 6.62 7.73 -16.89
CA LEU A 40 5.81 6.53 -16.72
C LEU A 40 4.32 6.89 -16.76
N PRO A 41 3.46 6.02 -17.31
CA PRO A 41 2.02 6.19 -17.22
C PRO A 41 1.55 6.28 -15.77
N GLU A 42 0.56 7.13 -15.52
CA GLU A 42 -0.10 7.20 -14.22
C GLU A 42 -0.72 5.84 -13.84
N LEU A 43 -0.91 5.62 -12.55
CA LEU A 43 -1.58 4.44 -12.03
C LEU A 43 -2.89 4.85 -11.40
N PHE A 44 -3.99 4.44 -12.03
CA PHE A 44 -5.33 4.68 -11.52
C PHE A 44 -6.07 3.35 -11.35
N ILE A 45 -6.63 3.15 -10.16
CA ILE A 45 -7.45 1.99 -9.83
C ILE A 45 -8.78 2.52 -9.31
N GLN A 46 -9.82 2.40 -10.14
CA GLN A 46 -11.18 2.85 -9.81
C GLN A 46 -11.70 2.17 -8.53
N ASP A 47 -11.51 0.85 -8.41
CA ASP A 47 -11.93 0.06 -7.27
C ASP A 47 -10.73 -0.62 -6.59
N GLY A 48 -10.19 0.07 -5.58
CA GLY A 48 -9.07 -0.43 -4.78
C GLY A 48 -9.42 -1.65 -3.91
N TYR A 49 -10.69 -1.83 -3.56
CA TYR A 49 -11.15 -2.95 -2.73
C TYR A 49 -11.49 -4.20 -3.54
N ALA A 50 -11.63 -4.05 -4.86
CA ALA A 50 -12.04 -5.10 -5.77
C ALA A 50 -13.39 -5.73 -5.34
N ASN A 51 -14.37 -4.87 -5.07
CA ASN A 51 -15.75 -5.24 -4.77
C ASN A 51 -16.38 -6.05 -5.92
N ASP A 52 -16.05 -5.71 -7.17
CA ASP A 52 -16.63 -6.36 -8.35
C ASP A 52 -15.83 -7.57 -8.85
N ASP A 53 -14.56 -7.73 -8.44
CA ASP A 53 -13.71 -8.84 -8.88
C ASP A 53 -12.82 -9.38 -7.74
N PRO A 54 -13.29 -10.35 -6.94
CA PRO A 54 -12.54 -10.89 -5.81
C PRO A 54 -11.26 -11.62 -6.24
N ARG A 55 -11.10 -11.96 -7.54
CA ARG A 55 -9.87 -12.58 -8.06
C ARG A 55 -8.66 -11.68 -7.92
N LEU A 56 -8.86 -10.37 -7.73
CA LEU A 56 -7.77 -9.41 -7.54
C LEU A 56 -7.13 -9.45 -6.14
N TRP A 57 -7.71 -10.20 -5.21
CA TRP A 57 -7.09 -10.51 -3.92
C TRP A 57 -6.14 -11.71 -4.05
N VAL A 58 -4.84 -11.44 -4.12
CA VAL A 58 -3.79 -12.45 -4.29
C VAL A 58 -3.55 -13.15 -2.94
N PRO A 59 -3.75 -14.47 -2.82
CA PRO A 59 -3.51 -15.20 -1.59
C PRO A 59 -2.00 -15.28 -1.31
N LEU A 60 -1.59 -14.96 -0.08
CA LEU A 60 -0.20 -15.06 0.37
C LEU A 60 0.00 -16.21 1.38
N ALA A 61 -1.07 -16.62 2.05
CA ALA A 61 -1.17 -17.80 2.92
C ALA A 61 -2.66 -18.06 3.23
N PRO A 62 -3.01 -19.20 3.84
CA PRO A 62 -4.38 -19.41 4.33
C PRO A 62 -4.83 -18.25 5.23
N GLY A 63 -5.98 -17.64 4.91
CA GLY A 63 -6.52 -16.51 5.68
C GLY A 63 -5.83 -15.17 5.46
N ARG A 64 -4.88 -15.05 4.52
CA ARG A 64 -4.14 -13.82 4.23
C ARG A 64 -4.07 -13.52 2.73
N TRP A 65 -4.44 -12.30 2.36
CA TRP A 65 -4.43 -11.82 0.99
C TRP A 65 -3.76 -10.45 0.87
N SER A 66 -3.25 -10.20 -0.33
CA SER A 66 -2.71 -8.92 -0.78
C SER A 66 -3.47 -8.47 -2.01
N ARG A 67 -3.99 -7.24 -1.98
CA ARG A 67 -4.52 -6.56 -3.15
C ARG A 67 -3.45 -5.58 -3.65
N PRO A 68 -2.72 -5.89 -4.74
CA PRO A 68 -1.67 -5.00 -5.24
C PRO A 68 -2.28 -3.70 -5.74
N LEU A 69 -1.72 -2.57 -5.30
CA LEU A 69 -2.08 -1.24 -5.79
C LEU A 69 -0.95 -0.63 -6.61
N CYS A 70 0.31 -0.79 -6.20
CA CYS A 70 1.51 -0.41 -6.94
C CYS A 70 2.65 -1.39 -6.62
N LEU A 71 3.36 -1.88 -7.64
CA LEU A 71 4.54 -2.73 -7.53
C LEU A 71 5.70 -2.02 -8.22
N ASN A 72 6.42 -1.15 -7.49
CA ASN A 72 7.49 -0.37 -8.08
C ASN A 72 8.81 -1.16 -8.04
N VAL A 73 9.13 -1.79 -9.18
CA VAL A 73 10.29 -2.69 -9.30
C VAL A 73 11.60 -1.94 -9.43
N SER A 74 11.56 -0.68 -9.87
CA SER A 74 12.76 0.15 -10.03
C SER A 74 13.23 0.76 -8.70
N ASN A 75 12.29 1.21 -7.85
CA ASN A 75 12.59 1.75 -6.52
C ASN A 75 12.49 0.72 -5.40
N GLY A 76 12.06 -0.51 -5.69
CA GLY A 76 12.04 -1.61 -4.74
C GLY A 76 11.00 -1.45 -3.63
N TYR A 77 9.78 -1.01 -3.96
CA TYR A 77 8.68 -0.88 -2.99
C TYR A 77 7.36 -1.42 -3.55
N TRP A 78 6.40 -1.69 -2.67
CA TRP A 78 5.01 -1.90 -3.08
C TRP A 78 4.01 -1.21 -2.15
N VAL A 79 2.88 -0.85 -2.75
CA VAL A 79 1.69 -0.37 -2.05
C VAL A 79 0.58 -1.40 -2.26
N HIS A 80 -0.05 -1.84 -1.18
CA HIS A 80 -1.10 -2.84 -1.25
C HIS A 80 -2.09 -2.72 -0.08
N LEU A 81 -3.29 -3.27 -0.26
CA LEU A 81 -4.15 -3.60 0.88
C LEU A 81 -3.81 -5.01 1.35
N THR A 82 -3.46 -5.15 2.61
CA THR A 82 -3.34 -6.45 3.28
C THR A 82 -4.66 -6.78 3.95
N LYS A 83 -5.19 -7.99 3.70
CA LYS A 83 -6.37 -8.53 4.36
C LYS A 83 -6.02 -9.80 5.12
N VAL A 84 -6.42 -9.87 6.39
CA VAL A 84 -6.15 -11.01 7.27
C VAL A 84 -7.38 -11.31 8.10
N VAL A 85 -7.83 -12.58 8.14
CA VAL A 85 -8.95 -13.00 9.01
C VAL A 85 -8.55 -13.06 10.49
N GLY A 86 -9.54 -13.04 11.38
CA GLY A 86 -9.35 -13.24 12.81
C GLY A 86 -8.53 -14.48 13.16
N GLY A 87 -7.66 -14.35 14.16
CA GLY A 87 -6.71 -15.39 14.55
C GLY A 87 -5.54 -15.56 13.58
N GLY A 88 -5.47 -14.74 12.53
CA GLY A 88 -4.37 -14.72 11.58
C GLY A 88 -3.11 -14.06 12.14
N LEU A 89 -1.97 -14.45 11.58
CA LEU A 89 -0.65 -13.94 11.95
C LEU A 89 0.19 -13.66 10.69
N LEU A 90 1.04 -12.65 10.75
CA LEU A 90 2.18 -12.51 9.83
C LEU A 90 3.45 -12.82 10.61
N SER A 91 4.20 -13.79 10.11
CA SER A 91 5.44 -14.26 10.71
C SER A 91 6.37 -13.11 11.05
N ARG A 92 7.11 -13.28 12.14
CA ARG A 92 8.10 -12.31 12.59
C ARG A 92 9.05 -11.92 11.46
N HIS A 93 9.26 -10.63 11.31
CA HIS A 93 10.13 -10.10 10.28
C HIS A 93 10.68 -8.73 10.68
N ARG A 94 11.66 -8.26 9.91
CA ARG A 94 12.14 -6.88 9.92
C ARG A 94 12.16 -6.29 8.52
N HIS A 95 12.15 -4.96 8.46
CA HIS A 95 12.27 -4.21 7.23
C HIS A 95 13.61 -3.44 7.22
N PRO A 96 14.47 -3.58 6.20
CA PRO A 96 15.66 -2.75 6.04
C PRO A 96 15.36 -1.29 5.69
N ALA A 97 14.12 -1.00 5.30
CA ALA A 97 13.62 0.30 4.87
C ALA A 97 12.23 0.56 5.51
N PRO A 98 11.74 1.81 5.50
CA PRO A 98 10.54 2.16 6.26
C PRO A 98 9.25 1.56 5.70
N VAL A 99 8.30 1.31 6.60
CA VAL A 99 6.93 0.94 6.26
C VAL A 99 5.96 1.98 6.82
N HIS A 100 4.96 2.32 6.02
CA HIS A 100 3.82 3.12 6.46
C HIS A 100 2.56 2.26 6.39
N GLY A 101 1.76 2.29 7.45
CA GLY A 101 0.47 1.59 7.53
C GLY A 101 -0.67 2.55 7.84
N PHE A 102 -1.82 2.34 7.19
CA PHE A 102 -3.08 3.00 7.55
C PHE A 102 -4.20 1.98 7.62
N VAL A 103 -4.79 1.82 8.80
CA VAL A 103 -5.81 0.80 9.06
C VAL A 103 -7.15 1.29 8.57
N ILE A 104 -7.79 0.50 7.70
CA ILE A 104 -9.08 0.84 7.10
C ILE A 104 -10.21 0.12 7.83
N LYS A 105 -10.01 -1.16 8.16
CA LYS A 105 -11.02 -2.02 8.77
C LYS A 105 -10.40 -2.96 9.78
N GLY A 106 -11.19 -3.30 10.81
CA GLY A 106 -10.83 -4.29 11.82
C GLY A 106 -9.80 -3.76 12.80
N ARG A 107 -9.16 -4.69 13.51
CA ARG A 107 -8.09 -4.39 14.46
C ARG A 107 -6.98 -5.43 14.44
N TRP A 108 -5.78 -5.00 14.78
CA TRP A 108 -4.62 -5.86 14.89
C TRP A 108 -3.56 -5.19 15.76
N ARG A 109 -2.53 -5.93 16.16
CA ARG A 109 -1.39 -5.37 16.89
C ARG A 109 -0.10 -6.06 16.52
N TYR A 110 1.01 -5.41 16.86
CA TYR A 110 2.28 -6.09 16.98
C TYR A 110 2.41 -6.72 18.37
N LEU A 111 2.94 -7.95 18.46
CA LEU A 111 3.21 -8.58 19.75
C LEU A 111 4.20 -7.76 20.61
N GLU A 112 5.05 -6.99 19.94
CA GLU A 112 6.13 -6.19 20.49
C GLU A 112 5.71 -4.76 20.84
N ARG A 113 4.40 -4.47 20.87
CA ARG A 113 3.82 -3.15 21.15
C ARG A 113 2.69 -3.26 22.17
N ASP A 114 2.44 -2.16 22.87
CA ASP A 114 1.40 -2.00 23.90
C ASP A 114 0.08 -1.43 23.35
N TRP A 115 0.08 -0.98 22.09
CA TRP A 115 -1.09 -0.45 21.40
C TRP A 115 -1.76 -1.49 20.49
N ILE A 116 -3.04 -1.25 20.20
CA ILE A 116 -3.83 -1.96 19.21
C ILE A 116 -4.20 -0.96 18.12
N ALA A 117 -3.95 -1.29 16.86
CA ALA A 117 -4.35 -0.48 15.73
C ALA A 117 -5.76 -0.86 15.29
N GLU A 118 -6.61 0.14 15.13
CA GLU A 118 -8.01 0.04 14.68
C GLU A 118 -8.25 0.98 13.50
N ALA A 119 -9.41 0.91 12.83
CA ALA A 119 -9.75 1.78 11.70
C ALA A 119 -9.45 3.27 11.97
N GLY A 120 -8.70 3.90 11.07
CA GLY A 120 -8.19 5.27 11.20
C GLY A 120 -6.79 5.39 11.82
N SER A 121 -6.25 4.30 12.36
CA SER A 121 -4.88 4.30 12.91
C SER A 121 -3.83 4.41 11.81
N TYR A 122 -2.85 5.27 12.03
CA TYR A 122 -1.62 5.34 11.23
C TYR A 122 -0.46 4.75 12.02
N LEU A 123 0.44 4.07 11.33
CA LEU A 123 1.70 3.61 11.90
C LEU A 123 2.88 3.81 10.95
N TYR A 124 4.04 3.95 11.57
CA TYR A 124 5.34 3.99 10.91
C TYR A 124 6.24 2.94 11.57
N GLU A 125 6.82 2.07 10.75
CA GLU A 125 7.81 1.11 11.20
C GLU A 125 9.18 1.58 10.73
N PRO A 126 10.09 1.90 11.66
CA PRO A 126 11.43 2.35 11.30
C PRO A 126 12.26 1.17 10.75
N PRO A 127 13.23 1.46 9.87
CA PRO A 127 14.21 0.47 9.43
C PRO A 127 14.86 -0.29 10.59
N GLY A 128 14.93 -1.61 10.48
CA GLY A 128 15.53 -2.51 11.46
C GLY A 128 14.57 -3.01 12.54
N ASP A 129 13.36 -2.47 12.62
CA ASP A 129 12.34 -2.92 13.58
C ASP A 129 11.94 -4.37 13.31
N ILE A 130 11.95 -5.21 14.35
CA ILE A 130 11.49 -6.60 14.30
C ILE A 130 10.12 -6.67 14.97
N HIS A 131 9.12 -7.19 14.26
CA HIS A 131 7.78 -7.31 14.80
C HIS A 131 6.99 -8.50 14.25
N THR A 132 5.89 -8.81 14.92
CA THR A 132 4.98 -9.92 14.60
C THR A 132 3.55 -9.42 14.60
N LEU A 133 2.91 -9.35 13.42
CA LEU A 133 1.52 -8.88 13.30
C LEU A 133 0.57 -9.99 13.71
N VAL A 134 -0.38 -9.68 14.60
CA VAL A 134 -1.46 -10.58 14.98
C VAL A 134 -2.83 -9.90 14.86
N VAL A 135 -3.81 -10.67 14.38
CA VAL A 135 -5.22 -10.27 14.33
C VAL A 135 -5.96 -11.06 15.38
N GLU A 136 -6.66 -10.36 16.28
CA GLU A 136 -7.37 -11.02 17.39
C GLU A 136 -8.47 -11.96 16.86
N PRO A 137 -8.73 -13.12 17.51
CA PRO A 137 -9.67 -14.13 17.01
C PRO A 137 -11.11 -13.66 16.84
N ASP A 138 -11.52 -12.64 17.60
CA ASP A 138 -12.88 -12.07 17.60
C ASP A 138 -13.04 -10.93 16.59
N CYS A 139 -12.03 -10.66 15.76
CA CYS A 139 -12.11 -9.76 14.62
C CYS A 139 -12.41 -10.56 13.34
N ASP A 140 -13.51 -10.29 12.64
CA ASP A 140 -13.85 -11.00 11.40
C ASP A 140 -12.69 -10.95 10.37
N GLU A 141 -12.21 -9.73 10.10
CA GLU A 141 -11.04 -9.47 9.26
C GLU A 141 -10.49 -8.06 9.54
N MET A 142 -9.19 -7.88 9.27
CA MET A 142 -8.58 -6.57 9.15
C MET A 142 -8.24 -6.25 7.70
N ILE A 143 -8.29 -4.96 7.34
CA ILE A 143 -7.75 -4.43 6.08
C ILE A 143 -6.88 -3.22 6.41
N THR A 144 -5.61 -3.27 6.01
CA THR A 144 -4.64 -2.19 6.21
C THR A 144 -3.94 -1.86 4.89
N LEU A 145 -3.90 -0.58 4.53
CA LEU A 145 -3.04 -0.09 3.46
C LEU A 145 -1.61 -0.06 3.98
N PHE A 146 -0.71 -0.78 3.32
CA PHE A 146 0.71 -0.68 3.60
C PHE A 146 1.46 -0.15 2.38
N HIS A 147 2.40 0.75 2.63
CA HIS A 147 3.49 1.09 1.73
C HIS A 147 4.76 0.50 2.32
N ASN A 148 5.28 -0.56 1.71
CA ASN A 148 6.51 -1.24 2.14
C ASN A 148 7.65 -0.84 1.22
N SER A 149 8.67 -0.19 1.78
CA SER A 149 9.93 0.07 1.08
C SER A 149 10.93 -1.03 1.39
N GLY A 150 11.60 -1.57 0.36
CA GLY A 150 12.57 -2.64 0.51
C GLY A 150 11.95 -4.00 0.79
N ALA A 151 12.80 -4.98 1.13
CA ALA A 151 12.36 -6.36 1.39
C ALA A 151 11.83 -6.56 2.81
N LEU A 152 10.95 -7.53 3.00
CA LEU A 152 10.72 -8.17 4.31
C LEU A 152 11.80 -9.23 4.52
N ILE A 153 12.43 -9.22 5.69
CA ILE A 153 13.36 -10.26 6.13
C ILE A 153 12.69 -11.04 7.25
N TYR A 154 12.25 -12.27 6.99
CA TYR A 154 11.66 -13.13 8.01
C TYR A 154 12.72 -13.58 9.01
N CYS A 155 12.36 -13.56 10.29
CA CYS A 155 13.25 -13.88 11.40
C CYS A 155 12.69 -15.02 12.26
N ASP A 156 13.59 -15.85 12.80
CA ASP A 156 13.24 -16.83 13.83
C ASP A 156 13.10 -16.20 15.23
N ALA A 157 13.01 -17.05 16.26
CA ALA A 157 12.88 -16.63 17.64
C ALA A 157 14.08 -15.79 18.15
N ASP A 158 15.27 -16.10 17.63
CA ASP A 158 16.56 -15.51 18.03
C ASP A 158 16.96 -14.32 17.13
N GLY A 159 16.13 -14.00 16.11
CA GLY A 159 16.37 -12.91 15.18
C GLY A 159 17.19 -13.28 13.94
N ASN A 160 17.50 -14.57 13.73
CA ASN A 160 18.23 -15.00 12.54
C ASN A 160 17.31 -14.96 11.31
N THR A 161 17.88 -14.57 10.17
CA THR A 161 17.16 -14.57 8.89
C THR A 161 16.82 -16.00 8.47
N VAL A 162 15.54 -16.28 8.25
CA VAL A 162 15.03 -17.57 7.74
C VAL A 162 14.41 -17.47 6.34
N GLY A 163 14.25 -16.26 5.81
CA GLY A 163 13.76 -16.04 4.46
C GLY A 163 13.60 -14.56 4.14
N THR A 164 13.26 -14.27 2.90
CA THR A 164 13.03 -12.90 2.41
C THR A 164 11.82 -12.85 1.49
N THR A 165 11.26 -11.65 1.35
CA THR A 165 10.29 -11.34 0.30
C THR A 165 10.50 -9.91 -0.15
N ASP A 166 10.66 -9.67 -1.43
CA ASP A 166 10.74 -8.33 -2.02
C ASP A 166 9.62 -8.07 -3.05
N VAL A 167 9.71 -6.96 -3.79
CA VAL A 167 8.72 -6.58 -4.80
C VAL A 167 8.64 -7.58 -5.96
N PHE A 168 9.74 -8.25 -6.32
CA PHE A 168 9.75 -9.24 -7.39
C PHE A 168 9.01 -10.51 -6.97
N ASP A 169 9.18 -10.95 -5.72
CA ASP A 169 8.38 -12.03 -5.15
C ASP A 169 6.88 -11.69 -5.14
N ARG A 170 6.52 -10.41 -4.90
CA ARG A 170 5.13 -9.94 -5.01
C ARG A 170 4.62 -10.01 -6.44
N VAL A 171 5.42 -9.59 -7.41
CA VAL A 171 5.09 -9.70 -8.84
C VAL A 171 4.85 -11.16 -9.21
N ASP A 172 5.72 -12.07 -8.80
CA ASP A 172 5.61 -13.49 -9.13
C ASP A 172 4.38 -14.15 -8.48
N ALA A 173 4.09 -13.81 -7.22
CA ALA A 173 2.85 -14.24 -6.56
C ALA A 173 1.60 -13.76 -7.32
N CYS A 174 1.60 -12.49 -7.78
CA CYS A 174 0.51 -11.94 -8.58
C CYS A 174 0.39 -12.66 -9.94
N ARG A 175 1.49 -12.84 -10.68
CA ARG A 175 1.50 -13.54 -11.98
C ARG A 175 0.94 -14.94 -11.87
N LYS A 176 1.40 -15.69 -10.87
CA LYS A 176 0.94 -17.06 -10.60
C LYS A 176 -0.57 -17.07 -10.37
N HIS A 177 -1.04 -16.28 -9.41
CA HIS A 177 -2.46 -16.23 -9.04
C HIS A 177 -3.34 -15.76 -10.20
N PHE A 178 -2.95 -14.69 -10.90
CA PHE A 178 -3.73 -14.18 -12.04
C PHE A 178 -3.80 -15.18 -13.20
N THR A 179 -2.76 -15.98 -13.40
CA THR A 179 -2.81 -17.11 -14.34
C THR A 179 -3.84 -18.15 -13.89
N GLU A 180 -3.79 -18.56 -12.62
CA GLU A 180 -4.68 -19.59 -12.05
C GLU A 180 -6.16 -19.19 -12.09
N VAL A 181 -6.49 -17.91 -11.90
CA VAL A 181 -7.87 -17.40 -11.90
C VAL A 181 -8.35 -16.88 -13.26
N GLY A 182 -7.58 -17.15 -14.32
CA GLY A 182 -7.96 -16.86 -15.71
C GLY A 182 -7.86 -15.38 -16.13
N LEU A 183 -7.13 -14.56 -15.38
CA LEU A 183 -6.79 -13.18 -15.76
C LEU A 183 -5.54 -13.11 -16.66
N GLY A 184 -4.68 -14.13 -16.57
CA GLY A 184 -3.41 -14.22 -17.30
C GLY A 184 -2.24 -13.59 -16.53
N ALA A 185 -1.02 -14.04 -16.83
CA ALA A 185 0.20 -13.58 -16.14
C ALA A 185 0.44 -12.07 -16.32
N ASP A 186 0.20 -11.54 -17.52
CA ASP A 186 0.46 -10.14 -17.88
C ASP A 186 -0.51 -9.17 -17.19
N TYR A 187 -1.58 -9.66 -16.55
CA TYR A 187 -2.49 -8.81 -15.78
C TYR A 187 -1.76 -8.02 -14.67
N VAL A 188 -0.66 -8.57 -14.13
CA VAL A 188 0.15 -7.90 -13.11
C VAL A 188 0.75 -6.58 -13.60
N GLU A 189 1.01 -6.44 -14.91
CA GLU A 189 1.71 -5.29 -15.49
C GLU A 189 0.96 -3.98 -15.26
N ARG A 190 -0.36 -4.07 -15.07
CA ARG A 190 -1.22 -2.95 -14.68
C ARG A 190 -0.73 -2.27 -13.40
N PHE A 191 -0.10 -3.01 -12.49
CA PHE A 191 0.37 -2.53 -11.19
C PHE A 191 1.86 -2.21 -11.16
N ILE A 192 2.66 -2.64 -12.17
CA ILE A 192 4.11 -2.49 -12.16
C ILE A 192 4.52 -1.06 -12.52
N ARG A 193 5.48 -0.49 -11.78
CA ARG A 193 6.12 0.79 -12.07
C ARG A 193 7.64 0.71 -11.93
#